data_AF-A0A818CRK3-F1
#
_entry.id   AF-A0A818CRK3-F1
#
_cell.length_a   1.000
_cell.length_b   1.000
_cell.length_c   1.000
_cell.angle_alpha   90.00
_cell.angle_beta   90.00
_cell.angle_gamma   90.00
#
_symmetry.space_group_name_H-M   'P 1'
#
loop_
_entity.id
_entity.type
_entity.pdbx_description
1 polymer ?
#
loop_
_entity_poly.entity_id
_entity_poly.type
_entity_poly.pdbx_seq_one_letter_code
_entity_poly.pdbx_strand_id
1 'polypeptide(L)' 'MASTSGKRCTLSIEQKLKVLEALKSKKADDVAKHFNIGYSTVKKIRQNEEVGFVDKPMPG' A
#
# COMPACT_ATOMS: atom_id res chain seq x y z
N MET A 1 -20.37 -17.45 -6.98
CA MET A 1 -19.60 -16.36 -6.37
C MET A 1 -18.13 -16.62 -6.63
N ALA A 2 -17.51 -15.92 -7.57
CA ALA A 2 -16.08 -16.09 -7.85
C ALA A 2 -15.27 -15.38 -6.77
N SER A 3 -14.67 -16.16 -5.87
CA SER A 3 -13.65 -15.66 -4.96
C SER A 3 -12.44 -15.26 -5.80
N THR A 4 -12.35 -13.99 -6.17
CA THR A 4 -11.14 -13.44 -6.77
C THR A 4 -10.05 -13.48 -5.70
N SER A 5 -9.27 -14.56 -5.70
CA SER A 5 -7.98 -14.63 -5.03
C SER A 5 -7.09 -13.55 -5.65
N GLY A 6 -7.22 -12.32 -5.13
CA GLY A 6 -6.50 -11.15 -5.60
C GLY A 6 -5.02 -11.47 -5.56
N LYS A 7 -4.37 -11.44 -6.73
CA LYS A 7 -2.92 -11.61 -6.85
C LYS A 7 -2.28 -10.63 -5.86
N ARG A 8 -1.57 -11.16 -4.87
CA ARG A 8 -0.82 -10.34 -3.90
C ARG A 8 0.28 -9.62 -4.67
N CYS A 9 0.05 -8.35 -5.01
CA CYS A 9 1.10 -7.50 -5.53
C CYS A 9 2.09 -7.18 -4.40
N THR A 10 3.29 -7.73 -4.51
CA THR A 10 4.44 -7.31 -3.70
C THR A 10 4.97 -6.00 -4.27
N LEU A 11 4.66 -4.89 -3.62
CA LEU A 11 5.24 -3.59 -3.95
C LEU A 11 6.66 -3.51 -3.39
N SER A 12 7.60 -3.04 -4.21
CA SER A 12 8.96 -2.72 -3.75
C SER A 12 8.94 -1.55 -2.75
N ILE A 13 9.97 -1.46 -1.91
CA ILE A 13 10.10 -0.37 -0.92
C ILE A 13 10.02 0.99 -1.61
N GLU A 14 10.73 1.17 -2.73
CA GLU A 14 10.68 2.40 -3.53
C GLU A 14 9.27 2.74 -4.03
N GLN A 15 8.49 1.73 -4.44
CA GLN A 15 7.11 1.95 -4.88
C GLN A 15 6.22 2.38 -3.71
N LYS A 16 6.41 1.81 -2.52
CA LYS A 16 5.68 2.21 -1.32
C LYS A 16 6.02 3.65 -0.94
N LEU A 17 7.28 4.05 -1.02
CA LEU A 17 7.71 5.43 -0.79
C LEU A 17 7.06 6.39 -1.79
N LYS A 18 7.04 6.04 -3.09
CA LYS A 18 6.33 6.84 -4.11
C LYS A 18 4.84 6.96 -3.85
N VAL A 19 4.19 5.90 -3.35
CA VAL A 19 2.78 5.93 -2.94
C VAL A 19 2.58 6.89 -1.75
N LEU A 20 3.48 6.88 -0.77
CA LEU A 20 3.44 7.81 0.37
C LEU A 20 3.64 9.27 -0.05
N GLU A 21 4.62 9.53 -0.91
CA GLU A 21 4.82 10.89 -1.46
C GLU A 21 3.59 11.35 -2.25
N ALA A 22 3.00 10.48 -3.07
CA ALA A 22 1.78 10.79 -3.79
C ALA A 22 0.59 11.06 -2.84
N LEU A 23 0.52 10.37 -1.70
CA LEU A 23 -0.51 10.58 -0.68
C LEU A 23 -0.40 11.91 0.07
N LYS A 24 0.78 12.56 0.08
CA LYS A 24 0.95 13.90 0.67
C LYS A 24 0.23 14.98 -0.16
N SER A 25 0.15 14.78 -1.47
CA SER A 25 -0.40 15.78 -2.41
C SER A 25 -1.75 15.38 -3.02
N LYS A 26 -2.11 14.09 -3.03
CA LYS A 26 -3.33 13.56 -3.67
C LYS A 26 -4.17 12.72 -2.72
N LYS A 27 -5.45 12.57 -3.05
CA LYS A 27 -6.36 11.67 -2.34
C LYS A 27 -5.97 10.21 -2.56
N ALA A 28 -6.23 9.37 -1.57
CA ALA A 28 -5.91 7.94 -1.61
C ALA A 28 -6.58 7.17 -2.76
N ASP A 29 -7.76 7.63 -3.23
CA ASP A 29 -8.46 7.03 -4.38
C ASP A 29 -7.71 7.25 -5.70
N ASP A 30 -7.22 8.47 -5.93
CA ASP A 30 -6.42 8.82 -7.09
C ASP A 30 -5.08 8.09 -7.10
N VAL A 31 -4.44 7.98 -5.93
CA VAL A 31 -3.20 7.21 -5.77
C VAL A 31 -3.44 5.72 -6.03
N ALA A 32 -4.53 5.14 -5.50
CA ALA A 32 -4.89 3.75 -5.73
C ALA A 32 -5.04 3.45 -7.24
N LYS A 33 -5.75 4.31 -7.97
CA LYS A 33 -5.92 4.21 -9.42
C LYS A 33 -4.61 4.38 -10.17
N HIS A 34 -3.82 5.38 -9.81
CA HIS A 34 -2.56 5.70 -10.47
C HIS A 34 -1.53 4.55 -10.38
N PHE A 35 -1.46 3.90 -9.22
CA PHE A 35 -0.55 2.78 -8.98
C PHE A 35 -1.17 1.41 -9.27
N ASN A 36 -2.44 1.35 -9.72
CA ASN A 36 -3.21 0.12 -9.93
C ASN A 36 -3.19 -0.81 -8.69
N ILE A 37 -3.41 -0.23 -7.52
CA ILE A 37 -3.44 -0.97 -6.24
C ILE A 37 -4.77 -0.78 -5.56
N GLY A 38 -5.18 -1.79 -4.78
CA GLY A 38 -6.40 -1.69 -3.99
C GLY A 38 -6.31 -0.56 -2.96
N TYR A 39 -7.43 0.13 -2.73
CA TYR A 39 -7.54 1.17 -1.70
C TYR A 39 -7.09 0.66 -0.31
N SER A 40 -7.41 -0.60 0.02
CA SER A 40 -6.96 -1.26 1.24
C SER A 40 -5.43 -1.35 1.35
N THR A 41 -4.72 -1.52 0.23
CA THR A 41 -3.26 -1.54 0.17
C THR A 41 -2.69 -0.16 0.46
N VAL A 42 -3.27 0.89 -0.14
CA VAL A 42 -2.89 2.29 0.12
C VAL A 42 -3.07 2.64 1.60
N LYS A 43 -4.20 2.24 2.19
CA LYS A 43 -4.47 2.45 3.63
C LYS A 43 -3.44 1.75 4.53
N LYS A 44 -3.08 0.50 4.20
CA LYS A 44 -2.02 -0.23 4.92
C LYS A 44 -0.64 0.41 4.78
N ILE A 45 -0.30 0.90 3.58
CA ILE A 45 0.97 1.61 3.35
C ILE A 45 1.06 2.86 4.22
N ARG A 46 -0.03 3.65 4.28
CA ARG A 46 -0.11 4.83 5.15
C ARG A 46 -0.01 4.48 6.63
N GLN A 47 -0.69 3.42 7.08
CA GLN A 47 -0.56 2.96 8.46
C GLN A 47 0.86 2.49 8.78
N ASN A 48 1.53 1.81 7.85
CA ASN A 48 2.92 1.37 8.02
C ASN A 48 3.93 2.53 8.01
N GLU A 49 3.61 3.68 7.41
CA GLU A 49 4.43 4.89 7.52
C GLU A 49 4.53 5.34 8.99
N GLU A 50 3.40 5.41 9.69
CA GLU A 50 3.33 5.87 11.09
C GLU A 50 4.03 4.92 12.07
N VAL A 51 4.01 3.61 11.78
CA VAL A 51 4.67 2.59 12.62
C VAL A 51 6.16 2.44 12.28
N GLY A 52 6.64 3.13 11.24
CA GLY A 52 7.93 2.90 10.63
C GLY A 52 7.91 1.60 9.80
N PHE A 53 8.39 1.66 8.56
CA PHE A 53 8.59 0.48 7.69
C PHE A 53 9.65 -0.52 8.21
N VAL A 54 9.97 -0.44 9.51
CA VAL A 54 11.04 -1.12 10.21
C VAL A 54 10.47 -2.35 10.90
N ASP A 55 10.79 -3.52 10.35
CA ASP A 55 11.15 -4.69 11.16
C ASP A 55 10.16 -5.13 12.25
N LYS A 56 8.87 -5.30 11.93
CA LYS A 56 8.06 -6.24 12.72
C LYS A 56 8.20 -7.62 12.09
N PRO A 57 9.00 -8.55 12.68
CA PRO A 57 8.93 -9.95 12.27
C PRO A 57 7.48 -10.41 12.41
N MET A 58 7.02 -11.19 11.43
CA MET A 58 5.74 -11.90 11.55
C MET A 58 5.70 -12.59 12.92
N PRO A 59 4.68 -12.37 13.77
CA PRO A 59 4.42 -13.32 14.84
C PRO A 59 4.08 -14.66 14.16
N GLY A 60 4.78 -15.71 14.59
CA GLY A 60 4.78 -17.06 14.01
C GLY A 60 3.43 -17.73 13.91
#